data_AF-A0A9Q7ZQU3-F1
#
_entry.id   AF-A0A9Q7ZQU3-F1
#
_cell.length_a   1.000
_cell.length_b   1.000
_cell.length_c   1.000
_cell.angle_alpha   90.00
_cell.angle_beta   90.00
_cell.angle_gamma   90.00
#
_symmetry.space_group_name_H-M   'P 1'
#
loop_
_entity.id
_entity.type
_entity.pdbx_description
1 polymer ?
#
loop_
_entity_poly.entity_id
_entity_poly.type
_entity_poly.pdbx_seq_one_letter_code
_entity_poly.pdbx_strand_id
1 'polypeptide(L)' 'MSQNIYDDPTFFAGYATLDRSVKGLDGAPEWPTIQAMLPPLQGKNILDLAHWHCIICTI' A
#
# COMPACT_ATOMS: atom_id res chain seq x y z
N MET A 1 -8.06 -26.23 -9.01
CA MET A 1 -7.57 -25.13 -8.14
C MET A 1 -7.75 -23.84 -8.92
N SER A 2 -8.43 -22.83 -8.37
CA SER A 2 -8.61 -21.55 -9.07
C SER A 2 -7.28 -20.80 -9.06
N GLN A 3 -6.76 -20.48 -10.24
CA GLN A 3 -5.56 -19.67 -10.36
C GLN A 3 -5.81 -18.30 -9.72
N ASN A 4 -4.88 -17.82 -8.91
CA ASN A 4 -5.00 -16.50 -8.33
C ASN A 4 -4.81 -15.47 -9.45
N ILE A 5 -5.70 -14.48 -9.53
CA ILE A 5 -5.63 -13.44 -10.56
C ILE A 5 -4.37 -12.57 -10.44
N TYR A 6 -3.74 -12.56 -9.25
CA TYR A 6 -2.47 -11.87 -9.02
C TYR A 6 -1.26 -12.62 -9.60
N ASP A 7 -1.39 -13.89 -9.97
CA ASP A 7 -0.34 -14.65 -10.65
C ASP A 7 -0.33 -14.36 -12.17
N ASP A 8 -1.34 -13.66 -12.70
CA ASP A 8 -1.38 -13.20 -14.09
C ASP A 8 -0.48 -11.96 -14.26
N PRO A 9 0.61 -12.06 -15.04
CA PRO A 9 1.55 -10.95 -15.25
C PRO A 9 0.88 -9.71 -15.85
N THR A 10 -0.16 -9.89 -16.66
CA THR A 10 -0.90 -8.81 -17.32
C THR A 10 -1.75 -8.04 -16.31
N PHE A 11 -2.45 -8.77 -15.45
CA PHE A 11 -3.23 -8.18 -14.36
C PHE A 11 -2.31 -7.46 -13.37
N PHE A 12 -1.21 -8.10 -13.00
CA PHE A 12 -0.22 -7.52 -12.08
C PHE A 12 0.42 -6.25 -12.67
N ALA A 13 0.78 -6.26 -13.96
CA ALA A 13 1.33 -5.08 -14.63
C ALA A 13 0.36 -3.90 -14.60
N GLY A 14 -0.94 -4.12 -14.85
CA GLY A 14 -1.95 -3.08 -14.72
C GLY A 14 -2.14 -2.61 -13.27
N TYR A 15 -2.19 -3.53 -12.33
CA TYR A 15 -2.33 -3.24 -10.89
C TYR A 15 -1.15 -2.41 -10.33
N ALA A 16 0.06 -2.67 -10.81
CA ALA A 16 1.27 -1.92 -10.44
C ALA A 16 1.24 -0.46 -10.92
N THR A 17 0.40 -0.11 -11.90
CA THR A 17 0.25 1.27 -12.38
C THR A 17 -0.74 2.11 -11.59
N LEU A 18 -1.49 1.51 -10.66
CA LEU A 18 -2.45 2.25 -9.85
C LEU A 18 -1.75 3.35 -9.04
N ASP A 19 -2.41 4.49 -8.89
CA ASP A 19 -1.86 5.64 -8.16
C ASP A 19 -1.41 5.28 -6.74
N ARG A 20 -2.14 4.38 -6.06
CA ARG A 20 -1.74 3.81 -4.76
C ARG A 20 -0.43 3.02 -4.81
N SER A 21 -0.16 2.32 -5.91
CA SER A 21 1.06 1.53 -6.12
C SER A 21 2.25 2.42 -6.50
N VAL A 22 2.00 3.56 -7.17
CA VAL A 22 3.04 4.48 -7.67
C VAL A 22 3.38 5.59 -6.67
N LYS A 23 2.36 6.16 -6.02
CA LYS A 23 2.47 7.31 -5.11
C LYS A 23 2.38 6.90 -3.63
N GLY A 24 2.23 5.61 -3.34
CA GLY A 24 2.12 5.09 -1.98
C GLY A 24 0.89 5.62 -1.26
N LEU A 25 1.06 6.01 0.01
CA LEU A 25 -0.01 6.54 0.86
C LEU A 25 -0.62 7.84 0.33
N ASP A 26 0.17 8.66 -0.39
CA ASP A 26 -0.33 9.88 -1.05
C ASP A 26 -1.23 9.57 -2.25
N GLY A 27 -1.12 8.36 -2.82
CA GLY A 27 -1.97 7.86 -3.89
C GLY A 27 -3.23 7.14 -3.41
N ALA A 28 -3.38 6.94 -2.10
CA ALA A 28 -4.52 6.28 -1.48
C ALA A 28 -5.53 7.35 -0.99
N PRO A 29 -6.64 7.59 -1.70
CA PRO A 29 -7.64 8.58 -1.29
C PRO A 29 -8.27 8.27 0.08
N GLU A 30 -8.26 7.01 0.51
CA GLU A 30 -8.70 6.57 1.83
C GLU A 30 -7.70 6.88 2.96
N TRP A 31 -6.42 7.13 2.64
CA TRP A 31 -5.36 7.27 3.64
C TRP A 31 -5.59 8.39 4.67
N PRO A 32 -6.03 9.62 4.29
CA PRO A 32 -6.30 10.66 5.28
C PRO A 32 -7.37 10.27 6.30
N THR A 33 -8.35 9.46 5.89
CA THR A 33 -9.41 8.97 6.78
C THR A 33 -8.88 7.91 7.73
N ILE A 34 -8.06 6.98 7.24
CA ILE A 34 -7.42 5.94 8.05
C ILE A 34 -6.44 6.58 9.04
N GLN A 35 -5.62 7.53 8.59
CA GLN A 35 -4.67 8.27 9.42
C GLN A 35 -5.37 9.00 10.57
N ALA A 36 -6.57 9.55 10.35
CA ALA A 36 -7.36 10.20 11.39
C ALA A 36 -7.91 9.23 12.46
N MET A 37 -8.05 7.95 12.15
CA MET A 37 -8.46 6.91 13.11
C MET A 37 -7.27 6.32 13.89
N LEU A 38 -6.05 6.52 13.41
CA LEU A 38 -4.85 6.00 14.06
C LEU A 38 -4.46 6.87 15.27
N PRO A 39 -3.99 6.25 16.37
CA PRO A 39 -3.44 7.00 17.49
C PRO A 39 -2.14 7.72 17.07
N PRO A 40 -1.62 8.68 17.87
CA PRO A 40 -0.37 9.36 17.56
C PRO A 40 0.77 8.37 17.24
N LEU A 41 1.28 8.45 16.02
CA LEU A 41 2.27 7.52 15.46
C LEU A 41 3.72 8.01 15.64
N GLN A 42 3.90 9.27 16.05
CA GLN A 42 5.20 9.90 16.23
C GLN A 42 6.12 9.09 17.16
N GLY A 43 7.30 8.72 16.66
CA GLY A 43 8.30 7.94 17.40
C GLY A 43 8.02 6.43 17.47
N LYS A 44 7.05 5.91 16.71
CA LYS A 44 6.78 4.48 16.60
C LYS A 44 7.35 3.94 15.28
N ASN A 45 7.94 2.75 15.34
CA ASN A 45 8.31 2.01 14.14
C ASN A 45 7.06 1.31 13.61
N ILE A 46 6.57 1.74 12.45
CA ILE A 46 5.36 1.20 11.83
C ILE A 46 5.77 0.43 10.60
N LEU A 47 5.26 -0.80 10.52
CA LEU A 47 5.48 -1.68 9.38
C LEU A 47 4.21 -1.66 8.52
N ASP A 48 4.31 -1.06 7.34
CA ASP A 48 3.26 -1.16 6.34
C ASP A 48 3.39 -2.48 5.56
N LEU A 49 2.60 -3.48 6.00
CA LEU A 49 2.51 -4.79 5.37
C LEU A 49 1.50 -4.80 4.21
N ALA A 50 1.74 -3.97 3.20
CA ALA A 50 1.01 -4.02 1.94
C ALA A 50 1.84 -3.60 0.72
N HIS A 51 3.04 -3.04 0.93
CA HIS A 51 3.92 -2.61 -0.15
C HIS A 51 4.83 -3.76 -0.61
N TRP A 52 4.72 -4.12 -1.89
CA TRP A 52 5.55 -5.15 -2.54
C TRP A 52 7.03 -4.71 -2.69
N HIS A 53 7.37 -3.48 -2.32
CA HIS A 53 8.74 -3.09 -1.97
C HIS A 53 8.74 -2.57 -0.53
N CYS A 54 9.28 -3.40 0.36
CA CYS A 54 9.55 -3.06 1.75
C CYS A 54 10.58 -1.91 1.79
N ILE A 55 10.08 -0.69 1.86
CA ILE A 55 10.79 0.44 2.43
C ILE A 55 10.06 0.70 3.72
N ILE A 56 10.78 0.71 4.83
CA ILE A 56 10.26 1.17 6.12
C ILE A 56 9.77 2.61 5.89
N CYS A 57 8.47 2.78 5.66
CA CYS A 57 7.83 4.08 5.65
C CYS A 57 7.75 4.51 7.11
N THR A 58 8.68 5.36 7.51
CA THR A 58 8.58 6.05 8.80
C THR A 58 7.47 7.08 8.61
N ILE A 59 6.33 6.88 9.29
CA ILE A 59 5.26 7.88 9.41
C ILE A 59 5.69 8.96 10.40
#